data_AF-A0A846DCC1-F1
#
_entry.id   AF-A0A846DCC1-F1
#
_cell.length_a   1.000
_cell.length_b   1.000
_cell.length_c   1.000
_cell.angle_alpha   90.00
_cell.angle_beta   90.00
_cell.angle_gamma   90.00
#
_symmetry.space_group_name_H-M   'P 1'
#
loop_
_entity.id
_entity.type
_entity.pdbx_description
1 polymer ?
#
loop_
_entity_poly.entity_id
_entity_poly.type
_entity_poly.pdbx_seq_one_letter_code
_entity_poly.pdbx_strand_id
1 'polypeptide(L)'
;MVQLQQQINELETIINIGFPKLAQLVRSYSNLLSEVRAAKVFSDKIEEVYSLAPDISQYNTIFVNSLQNDYTRISRSLEQFTTLDVAEKGSIDWILVEIRDQLNDLQRNMPTQQYQLKQILQKVSTQYSDMERILSKLLEKILKDFEQLPN
;
A
#
# COMPACT_ATOMS: atom_id res chain seq x y z
N MET A 1 -13.21 -28.27 37.54
CA MET A 1 -11.77 -28.58 37.34
C MET A 1 -11.43 -28.68 35.86
N VAL A 2 -11.96 -29.66 35.11
CA VAL A 2 -11.65 -29.83 33.67
C VAL A 2 -12.02 -28.60 32.80
N GLN A 3 -13.20 -28.00 33.02
CA GLN A 3 -13.62 -26.78 32.31
C GLN A 3 -12.73 -25.56 32.60
N LEU A 4 -12.32 -25.37 33.86
CA LEU A 4 -11.41 -24.27 34.24
C LEU A 4 -10.03 -24.45 33.62
N GLN A 5 -9.51 -25.68 33.61
CA GLN A 5 -8.24 -25.99 32.97
C GLN A 5 -8.27 -25.70 31.46
N GLN A 6 -9.39 -26.00 30.82
CA GLN A 6 -9.59 -25.74 29.40
C GLN A 6 -9.66 -24.25 29.10
N GLN A 7 -10.40 -23.47 29.91
CA GLN A 7 -10.44 -22.01 29.82
C GLN A 7 -9.05 -21.37 30.02
N ILE A 8 -8.26 -21.87 30.98
CA ILE A 8 -6.89 -21.39 31.22
C ILE A 8 -6.01 -21.65 29.99
N ASN A 9 -6.07 -22.85 29.41
CA ASN A 9 -5.27 -23.19 28.22
C ASN A 9 -5.67 -22.34 27.00
N GLU A 10 -6.95 -22.01 26.84
CA GLU A 10 -7.45 -21.12 25.79
C GLU A 10 -6.91 -19.69 25.97
N LEU A 11 -6.97 -19.16 27.19
CA LEU A 11 -6.40 -17.85 27.53
C LEU A 11 -4.89 -17.80 27.31
N GLU A 12 -4.16 -18.82 27.74
CA GLU A 12 -2.71 -18.92 27.51
C GLU A 12 -2.36 -18.97 26.02
N THR A 13 -3.18 -19.63 25.20
CA THR A 13 -2.99 -19.68 23.75
C THR A 13 -3.21 -18.29 23.13
N ILE A 14 -4.26 -17.58 23.53
CA ILE A 14 -4.52 -16.21 23.07
C ILE A 14 -3.37 -15.28 23.46
N ILE A 15 -2.91 -15.33 24.72
CA ILE A 15 -1.84 -14.48 25.25
C ILE A 15 -0.51 -14.75 24.56
N ASN A 16 -0.10 -16.02 24.50
CA ASN A 16 1.25 -16.37 24.08
C ASN A 16 1.42 -16.45 22.56
N ILE A 17 0.32 -16.65 21.81
CA ILE A 17 0.38 -16.87 20.35
C ILE A 17 -0.49 -15.85 19.61
N GLY A 18 -1.72 -15.59 20.09
CA GLY A 18 -2.67 -14.69 19.44
C GLY A 18 -2.20 -13.24 19.38
N PHE A 19 -1.91 -12.63 20.53
CA PHE A 19 -1.47 -11.22 20.61
C PHE A 19 -0.17 -10.95 19.82
N PRO A 20 0.90 -11.77 19.93
CA PRO A 20 2.12 -11.56 19.15
C PRO A 20 1.88 -11.60 17.64
N LYS A 21 1.06 -12.53 17.15
CA LYS A 21 0.72 -12.62 15.72
C LYS A 21 -0.07 -11.40 15.25
N LEU A 22 -1.02 -10.93 16.06
CA LEU A 22 -1.76 -9.69 15.75
C LEU A 22 -0.82 -8.48 15.70
N ALA A 23 0.06 -8.32 16.69
CA ALA A 23 1.00 -7.21 16.72
C ALA A 23 1.91 -7.21 15.49
N GLN A 24 2.36 -8.39 15.05
CA GLN A 24 3.10 -8.53 13.80
C GLN A 24 2.26 -8.12 12.59
N LEU A 25 1.01 -8.58 12.52
CA LEU A 25 0.10 -8.26 11.43
C LEU A 25 -0.15 -6.74 11.31
N VAL A 26 -0.51 -6.10 12.42
CA VAL A 26 -0.73 -4.65 12.51
C VAL A 26 0.52 -3.87 12.08
N ARG A 27 1.70 -4.29 12.52
CA ARG A 27 2.97 -3.67 12.11
C ARG A 27 3.21 -3.81 10.61
N SER A 28 3.00 -5.00 10.05
CA SER A 28 3.16 -5.23 8.62
C SER A 28 2.24 -4.29 7.83
N TYR A 29 0.93 -4.28 8.13
CA TYR A 29 -0.04 -3.42 7.44
C TYR A 29 0.31 -1.94 7.59
N SER A 30 0.73 -1.50 8.78
CA SER A 30 1.12 -0.11 9.03
C SER A 30 2.35 0.28 8.21
N ASN A 31 3.33 -0.60 8.09
CA ASN A 31 4.52 -0.36 7.28
C ASN A 31 4.16 -0.24 5.79
N LEU A 32 3.37 -1.17 5.26
CA LEU A 32 2.90 -1.11 3.87
C LEU A 32 2.10 0.17 3.60
N LEU A 33 1.19 0.54 4.51
CA LEU A 33 0.42 1.78 4.42
C LEU A 33 1.32 3.01 4.38
N SER A 34 2.40 3.01 5.18
CA SER A 34 3.41 4.08 5.15
C SER A 34 4.14 4.15 3.80
N GLU A 35 4.48 3.02 3.20
CA GLU A 35 5.13 2.97 1.88
C GLU A 35 4.21 3.52 0.78
N VAL A 36 2.93 3.12 0.80
CA VAL A 36 1.91 3.61 -0.14
C VAL A 36 1.69 5.12 0.01
N ARG A 37 1.57 5.62 1.25
CA ARG A 37 1.45 7.05 1.52
C ARG A 37 2.65 7.85 1.02
N ALA A 38 3.86 7.32 1.23
CA ALA A 38 5.07 7.97 0.75
C ALA A 38 5.08 8.08 -0.79
N ALA A 39 4.73 7.00 -1.49
CA ALA A 39 4.65 6.97 -2.95
C ALA A 39 3.59 7.93 -3.52
N LYS A 40 2.43 8.00 -2.85
CA LYS A 40 1.37 8.98 -3.16
C LYS A 40 1.88 10.41 -3.02
N VAL A 41 2.41 10.77 -1.85
CA VAL A 41 2.91 12.13 -1.58
C VAL A 41 4.01 12.51 -2.56
N PHE A 42 4.85 11.57 -2.94
CA PHE A 42 5.87 11.80 -3.95
C PHE A 42 5.24 12.09 -5.33
N SER A 43 4.24 11.31 -5.73
CA SER A 43 3.49 11.53 -6.98
C SER A 43 2.80 12.90 -7.01
N ASP A 44 2.13 13.28 -5.91
CA ASP A 44 1.48 14.59 -5.73
C ASP A 44 2.48 15.74 -5.88
N LYS A 45 3.63 15.62 -5.21
CA LYS A 45 4.68 16.64 -5.28
C LYS A 45 5.27 16.77 -6.67
N ILE A 46 5.50 15.66 -7.38
CA ILE A 46 6.00 15.73 -8.75
C ILE A 46 4.97 16.45 -9.64
N GLU A 47 3.69 16.12 -9.51
CA GLU A 47 2.60 16.79 -10.24
C GLU A 47 2.55 18.31 -9.96
N GLU A 48 2.70 18.69 -8.70
CA GLU A 48 2.76 20.09 -8.27
C GLU A 48 3.97 20.80 -8.91
N VAL A 49 5.15 20.19 -8.85
CA VAL A 49 6.37 20.76 -9.43
C VAL A 49 6.22 20.93 -10.95
N TYR A 50 5.62 19.97 -11.67
CA TYR A 50 5.30 20.18 -13.09
C TYR A 50 4.32 21.32 -13.30
N SER A 51 3.41 21.57 -12.38
CA SER A 51 2.46 22.68 -12.52
C SER A 51 3.12 24.05 -12.32
N LEU A 52 4.21 24.11 -11.56
CA LEU A 52 4.92 25.35 -11.20
C LEU A 52 6.14 25.64 -12.09
N ALA A 53 6.83 24.61 -12.58
CA ALA A 53 8.07 24.73 -13.33
C ALA A 53 8.02 23.85 -14.61
N PRO A 54 7.65 24.42 -15.76
CA PRO A 54 7.47 23.67 -17.01
C PRO A 54 8.75 23.04 -17.58
N ASP A 55 9.92 23.65 -17.33
CA ASP A 55 11.21 23.24 -17.92
C ASP A 55 11.99 22.21 -17.09
N ILE A 56 11.32 21.46 -16.22
CA ILE A 56 11.97 20.41 -15.42
C ILE A 56 12.12 19.07 -16.17
N SER A 57 11.93 19.06 -17.49
CA SER A 57 11.94 17.86 -18.33
C SER A 57 13.18 16.98 -18.15
N GLN A 58 14.31 17.61 -17.81
CA GLN A 58 15.58 16.96 -17.47
C GLN A 58 15.53 16.05 -16.23
N TYR A 59 14.54 16.23 -15.35
CA TYR A 59 14.34 15.42 -14.15
C TYR A 59 13.34 14.27 -14.35
N ASN A 60 12.68 14.19 -15.50
CA ASN A 60 11.64 13.17 -15.76
C ASN A 60 12.13 11.75 -15.47
N THR A 61 13.33 11.41 -15.96
CA THR A 61 13.92 10.08 -15.75
C THR A 61 14.14 9.80 -14.27
N ILE A 62 14.59 10.79 -13.49
CA ILE A 62 14.80 10.63 -12.04
C ILE A 62 13.46 10.38 -11.35
N PHE A 63 12.44 11.17 -11.65
CA PHE A 63 11.11 11.03 -11.06
C PHE A 63 10.48 9.67 -11.39
N VAL A 64 10.50 9.26 -12.66
CA VAL A 64 9.95 7.97 -13.10
C VAL A 64 10.69 6.81 -12.44
N ASN A 65 12.02 6.85 -12.37
CA ASN A 65 12.80 5.80 -11.69
C ASN A 65 12.47 5.72 -10.19
N SER A 66 12.28 6.86 -9.52
CA SER A 66 11.87 6.87 -8.12
C SER A 66 10.48 6.26 -7.93
N LEU A 67 9.52 6.58 -8.79
CA LEU A 67 8.18 5.97 -8.75
C LEU A 67 8.22 4.46 -9.01
N GLN A 68 9.07 4.01 -9.94
CA GLN A 68 9.26 2.57 -10.20
C GLN A 68 9.87 1.84 -9.01
N ASN A 69 10.80 2.48 -8.29
CA ASN A 69 11.37 1.92 -7.07
C ASN A 69 10.32 1.80 -5.97
N ASP A 70 9.48 2.83 -5.79
CA ASP A 70 8.36 2.79 -4.84
C ASP A 70 7.35 1.71 -5.20
N TYR A 71 6.94 1.61 -6.47
CA TYR A 71 6.12 0.51 -6.98
C TYR A 71 6.74 -0.86 -6.65
N THR A 72 8.02 -1.05 -6.95
CA THR A 72 8.71 -2.33 -6.72
C THR A 72 8.75 -2.68 -5.23
N ARG A 73 9.02 -1.70 -4.36
CA ARG A 73 9.02 -1.89 -2.90
C ARG A 73 7.64 -2.32 -2.42
N ILE A 74 6.60 -1.58 -2.80
CA ILE A 74 5.21 -1.84 -2.41
C ILE A 74 4.75 -3.22 -2.91
N SER A 75 5.05 -3.56 -4.17
CA SER A 75 4.72 -4.86 -4.76
C SER A 75 5.36 -6.01 -3.98
N ARG A 76 6.65 -5.89 -3.63
CA ARG A 76 7.34 -6.91 -2.83
C ARG A 76 6.79 -7.01 -1.42
N SER A 77 6.48 -5.88 -0.80
CA SER A 77 5.83 -5.86 0.52
C SER A 77 4.51 -6.61 0.47
N LEU A 78 3.69 -6.39 -0.56
CA LEU A 78 2.40 -7.06 -0.76
C LEU A 78 2.50 -8.57 -1.03
N GLU A 79 3.52 -9.02 -1.76
CA GLU A 79 3.78 -10.46 -1.96
C GLU A 79 4.03 -11.20 -0.64
N GLN A 80 4.52 -10.52 0.38
CA GLN A 80 4.77 -11.10 1.71
C GLN A 80 3.50 -11.18 2.57
N PHE A 81 2.38 -10.57 2.16
CA PHE A 81 1.10 -10.68 2.86
C PHE A 81 0.32 -11.90 2.40
N THR A 82 0.29 -12.91 3.27
CA THR A 82 -0.49 -14.15 3.07
C THR A 82 -1.93 -14.05 3.57
N THR A 83 -2.28 -12.98 4.30
CA THR A 83 -3.55 -12.85 5.04
C THR A 83 -4.50 -11.82 4.45
N LEU A 84 -4.25 -11.33 3.23
CA LEU A 84 -5.17 -10.44 2.53
C LEU A 84 -6.41 -11.26 2.09
N ASP A 85 -7.60 -10.71 2.31
CA ASP A 85 -8.82 -11.24 1.73
C ASP A 85 -8.71 -11.23 0.19
N VAL A 86 -9.27 -12.24 -0.48
CA VAL A 86 -9.10 -12.50 -1.91
C VAL A 86 -9.59 -11.32 -2.75
N ALA A 87 -10.72 -10.71 -2.36
CA ALA A 87 -11.31 -9.60 -3.10
C ALA A 87 -10.45 -8.34 -3.00
N GLU A 88 -9.99 -8.00 -1.79
CA GLU A 88 -9.12 -6.85 -1.54
C GLU A 88 -7.73 -7.06 -2.13
N LYS A 89 -7.18 -8.28 -2.06
CA LYS A 89 -5.92 -8.64 -2.73
C LYS A 89 -6.05 -8.42 -4.24
N GLY A 90 -7.10 -8.95 -4.87
CA GLY A 90 -7.34 -8.75 -6.30
C GLY A 90 -7.48 -7.28 -6.69
N SER A 91 -8.12 -6.48 -5.84
CA SER A 91 -8.24 -5.03 -6.06
C SER A 91 -6.89 -4.32 -5.99
N ILE A 92 -6.06 -4.65 -4.99
CA ILE A 92 -4.71 -4.08 -4.84
C ILE A 92 -3.79 -4.52 -5.99
N ASP A 93 -3.83 -5.80 -6.36
CA ASP A 93 -3.03 -6.35 -7.46
C ASP A 93 -3.40 -5.67 -8.79
N TRP A 94 -4.69 -5.40 -9.02
CA TRP A 94 -5.14 -4.66 -10.20
C TRP A 94 -4.61 -3.22 -10.20
N ILE A 95 -4.69 -2.50 -9.07
CA ILE A 95 -4.12 -1.15 -8.95
C ILE A 95 -2.61 -1.16 -9.24
N LEU A 96 -1.87 -2.15 -8.71
CA LEU A 96 -0.45 -2.30 -8.99
C LEU A 96 -0.15 -2.50 -10.47
N VAL A 97 -0.95 -3.31 -11.16
CA VAL A 97 -0.83 -3.52 -12.61
C VAL A 97 -1.03 -2.20 -13.35
N GLU A 98 -2.03 -1.42 -13.00
CA GLU A 98 -2.27 -0.14 -13.66
C GLU A 98 -1.13 0.87 -13.42
N ILE A 99 -0.63 0.98 -12.18
CA ILE A 99 0.52 1.83 -11.85
C ILE A 99 1.73 1.41 -12.67
N ARG A 100 2.02 0.10 -12.71
CA ARG A 100 3.14 -0.46 -13.48
C ARG A 100 3.04 -0.07 -14.96
N ASP A 101 1.87 -0.25 -15.55
CA ASP A 101 1.66 -0.01 -16.97
C ASP A 101 1.82 1.49 -17.30
N GLN A 102 1.28 2.37 -16.44
CA GLN A 102 1.46 3.81 -16.54
C GLN A 102 2.93 4.23 -16.42
N LEU A 103 3.69 3.67 -15.47
CA LEU A 103 5.10 3.97 -15.29
C LEU A 103 5.95 3.43 -16.45
N ASN A 104 5.60 2.27 -17.01
CA ASN A 104 6.25 1.73 -18.20
C ASN A 104 5.99 2.60 -19.43
N ASP A 105 4.77 3.11 -19.59
CA ASP A 105 4.42 4.03 -20.67
C ASP A 105 5.22 5.33 -20.55
N LEU A 106 5.36 5.88 -19.34
CA LEU A 106 6.22 7.04 -19.10
C LEU A 106 7.69 6.77 -19.44
N GLN A 107 8.19 5.57 -19.12
CA GLN A 107 9.58 5.22 -19.40
C GLN A 107 9.86 5.02 -20.89
N ARG A 108 8.94 4.39 -21.61
CA ARG A 108 9.08 4.08 -23.05
C ARG A 108 8.82 5.29 -23.93
N ASN A 109 7.80 6.06 -23.59
CA ASN A 109 7.32 7.17 -24.38
C ASN A 109 7.28 8.42 -23.50
N MET A 110 8.44 8.82 -22.97
CA MET A 110 8.59 10.04 -22.17
C MET A 110 7.80 11.17 -22.84
N PRO A 111 6.67 11.60 -22.26
CA PRO A 111 5.77 12.50 -22.96
C PRO A 111 6.53 13.80 -23.25
N THR A 112 6.60 14.17 -24.51
CA THR A 112 7.08 15.49 -24.90
C THR A 112 6.10 16.59 -24.47
N GLN A 113 4.87 16.20 -24.13
CA GLN A 113 3.80 17.08 -23.68
C GLN A 113 3.60 16.97 -22.16
N GLN A 114 3.91 18.05 -21.46
CA GLN A 114 3.75 18.21 -20.00
C GLN A 114 2.34 17.84 -19.49
N TYR A 115 1.30 18.15 -20.27
CA TYR A 115 -0.08 17.83 -19.92
C TYR A 115 -0.33 16.32 -19.76
N GLN A 116 0.24 15.50 -20.67
CA GLN A 116 0.08 14.04 -20.62
C GLN A 116 0.81 13.45 -19.42
N LEU A 117 2.01 13.96 -19.13
CA LEU A 117 2.79 13.56 -17.96
C LEU A 117 2.06 13.89 -16.65
N LYS A 118 1.52 15.11 -16.54
CA LYS A 118 0.69 15.52 -15.41
C LYS A 118 -0.50 14.59 -15.21
N GLN A 119 -1.24 14.27 -16.28
CA GLN A 119 -2.39 13.35 -16.19
C GLN A 119 -1.99 11.95 -15.69
N ILE A 120 -0.86 11.42 -16.15
CA ILE A 120 -0.40 10.12 -15.70
C ILE A 120 -0.01 10.17 -14.22
N LEU A 121 0.70 11.20 -13.78
CA LEU A 121 1.06 11.38 -12.36
C LEU A 121 -0.17 11.52 -11.45
N GLN A 122 -1.20 12.24 -11.90
CA GLN A 122 -2.49 12.31 -11.20
C GLN A 122 -3.17 10.95 -11.06
N LYS A 123 -3.14 10.13 -12.12
CA LYS A 123 -3.69 8.76 -12.08
C LYS A 123 -2.92 7.88 -11.11
N VAL A 124 -1.58 7.91 -11.17
CA VAL A 124 -0.72 7.17 -10.23
C VAL A 124 -0.99 7.59 -8.79
N SER A 125 -1.11 8.89 -8.50
CA SER A 125 -1.48 9.37 -7.17
C SER A 125 -2.86 8.86 -6.72
N THR A 126 -3.86 8.97 -7.59
CA THR A 126 -5.22 8.49 -7.31
C THR A 126 -5.22 7.00 -6.97
N GLN A 127 -4.49 6.21 -7.75
CA GLN A 127 -4.32 4.78 -7.54
C GLN A 127 -3.66 4.44 -6.19
N TYR A 128 -2.60 5.17 -5.81
CA TYR A 128 -2.02 5.01 -4.47
C TYR A 128 -3.01 5.44 -3.37
N SER A 129 -3.82 6.45 -3.58
CA SER A 129 -4.88 6.85 -2.65
C SER A 129 -5.96 5.78 -2.49
N ASP A 130 -6.33 5.10 -3.58
CA ASP A 130 -7.28 3.98 -3.53
C ASP A 130 -6.68 2.78 -2.79
N MET A 131 -5.42 2.46 -3.05
CA MET A 131 -4.70 1.42 -2.32
C MET A 131 -4.58 1.74 -0.83
N GLU A 132 -4.27 2.99 -0.47
CA GLU A 132 -4.25 3.47 0.92
C GLU A 132 -5.59 3.24 1.61
N ARG A 133 -6.70 3.55 0.92
CA ARG A 133 -8.06 3.36 1.45
C ARG A 133 -8.39 1.89 1.69
N ILE A 134 -8.03 1.01 0.75
CA ILE A 134 -8.25 -0.45 0.91
C ILE A 134 -7.44 -0.98 2.09
N LEU A 135 -6.15 -0.65 2.16
CA LEU A 135 -5.26 -1.10 3.24
C LEU A 135 -5.69 -0.56 4.61
N SER A 136 -6.15 0.68 4.68
CA SER A 136 -6.67 1.27 5.93
C SER A 136 -7.91 0.52 6.41
N LYS A 137 -8.85 0.19 5.52
CA LYS A 137 -10.05 -0.60 5.87
C LYS A 137 -9.69 -2.01 6.36
N LEU A 138 -8.69 -2.65 5.75
CA LEU A 138 -8.22 -3.96 6.18
C LEU A 138 -7.58 -3.90 7.57
N LEU A 139 -6.76 -2.88 7.83
CA LEU A 139 -6.18 -2.66 9.15
C LEU A 139 -7.26 -2.42 10.20
N GLU A 140 -8.28 -1.61 9.90
CA GLU A 140 -9.42 -1.41 10.79
C GLU A 140 -10.20 -2.69 11.06
N LYS A 141 -10.42 -3.54 10.03
CA LYS A 141 -11.09 -4.84 10.18
C LYS A 141 -10.30 -5.76 11.12
N ILE A 142 -8.98 -5.86 10.93
CA ILE A 142 -8.09 -6.64 11.78
C ILE A 142 -8.16 -6.20 13.24
N LEU A 143 -8.19 -4.89 13.49
CA LEU A 143 -8.30 -4.36 14.85
C LEU A 143 -9.68 -4.64 15.47
N LYS A 144 -10.76 -4.49 14.71
CA LYS A 144 -12.14 -4.76 15.18
C LYS A 144 -12.40 -6.24 15.45
N ASP A 145 -11.92 -7.13 14.59
CA ASP A 145 -12.07 -8.58 14.77
C ASP A 145 -11.37 -9.04 16.06
N PHE A 146 -10.34 -8.32 16.50
CA PHE A 146 -9.66 -8.59 17.76
C PHE A 146 -10.40 -8.06 19.00
N GLU A 147 -11.04 -6.89 18.90
CA GLU A 147 -11.86 -6.32 19.98
C GLU A 147 -13.10 -7.19 20.32
N GLN A 148 -13.55 -8.02 19.37
CA GLN A 148 -14.71 -8.90 19.53
C GLN A 148 -14.40 -10.30 20.08
N LEU A 149 -13.14 -10.59 20.44
CA LEU A 149 -12.79 -11.85 21.10
C LEU A 149 -13.52 -11.94 22.46
N PRO A 150 -14.17 -13.09 22.78
CA PRO A 150 -14.96 -13.22 23.99
C PRO A 150 -14.10 -13.01 25.24
N ASN A 151 -14.56 -12.14 26.14
CA ASN A 151 -14.07 -12.01 27.52
C ASN A 151 -14.28 -13.29 28.32
#